data_AF-A0A970WJ29-F1
#
_entry.id   AF-A0A970WJ29-F1
#
_cell.length_a   1.000
_cell.length_b   1.000
_cell.length_c   1.000
_cell.angle_alpha   90.00
_cell.angle_beta   90.00
_cell.angle_gamma   90.00
#
_symmetry.space_group_name_H-M   'P 1'
#
loop_
_entity.id
_entity.type
_entity.pdbx_description
1 polymer ?
#
loop_
_entity_poly.entity_id
_entity_poly.type
_entity_poly.pdbx_seq_one_letter_code
_entity_poly.pdbx_strand_id
1 'polypeptide(L)'
;MDGDRTCENGCKCDGSMQRRDFLKQGGVAVAAMALGTRPMQAMAGPFDENEYRKLIPADKKLLPDWVRSLYARGEKQTYRNEELKYIGMPVGGIGAGLVYLGGDGRLWMWDIFNKQYARGFMGRGASGDTYLNPFEQVHPFDQGFELRIAAGDNSRAFSLDSSGFSEVTFDGRYPMGIVRYEDPDCPLKVTLEAFSPFIPLDLVNSSYPATVMRYTLENGGDKTVTAEIAGWTDNPVCLHTGRASDTLRKNTIVRRDRLTVLRCSATAPEEQLVEKRPDILFDDFERNEYETWTVEGTAFGTGPAAIDAIPPYQGDVNGQGKRVVNSHATAPGSDVREKDGAVGSLLSREFAIERSFIAFRIGGGRHDAGIAPNASVETNPPAGTGIHLLVDGKIVRSSTGHNANRMR
;
A
#
# COMPACT_ATOMS: atom_id res chain seq x y z
N MET A 1 10.51 -31.19 85.05
CA MET A 1 10.82 -32.55 84.55
C MET A 1 11.99 -32.37 83.59
N ASP A 2 13.15 -32.05 84.14
CA ASP A 2 14.10 -33.01 84.71
C ASP A 2 14.70 -33.89 83.63
N GLY A 3 16.01 -33.76 83.47
CA GLY A 3 16.76 -34.61 82.57
C GLY A 3 18.17 -34.13 82.30
N ASP A 4 18.86 -33.73 83.37
CA ASP A 4 20.31 -33.57 83.45
C ASP A 4 21.06 -34.73 82.77
N ARG A 5 22.10 -34.40 82.00
CA ARG A 5 23.23 -35.30 81.68
C ARG A 5 24.37 -34.53 81.00
N THR A 6 25.17 -33.90 81.87
CA THR A 6 26.65 -33.98 81.91
C THR A 6 27.39 -34.31 80.61
N CYS A 7 28.12 -33.32 80.11
CA CYS A 7 29.31 -33.49 79.29
C CYS A 7 30.41 -34.21 80.08
N GLU A 8 30.92 -35.32 79.56
CA GLU A 8 32.31 -35.74 79.71
C GLU A 8 32.62 -36.86 78.70
N ASN A 9 33.31 -36.49 77.62
CA ASN A 9 34.51 -37.18 77.12
C ASN A 9 34.88 -36.62 75.74
N GLY A 10 35.98 -35.85 75.75
CA GLY A 10 36.89 -35.62 74.63
C GLY A 10 36.31 -35.61 73.22
N CYS A 11 35.81 -34.45 72.78
CA CYS A 11 35.98 -34.06 71.39
C CYS A 11 35.96 -32.53 71.29
N LYS A 12 37.11 -31.93 71.02
CA LYS A 12 37.22 -30.53 70.60
C LYS A 12 36.36 -30.34 69.35
N CYS A 13 35.25 -29.62 69.47
CA CYS A 13 34.59 -29.02 68.32
C CYS A 13 35.28 -27.69 68.03
N ASP A 14 36.39 -27.76 67.30
CA ASP A 14 36.95 -26.61 66.59
C ASP A 14 37.08 -27.00 65.12
N GLY A 15 36.61 -26.14 64.23
CA GLY A 15 36.62 -26.38 62.79
C GLY A 15 35.30 -26.08 62.08
N SER A 16 34.73 -24.89 62.27
CA SER A 16 33.85 -24.35 61.22
C SER A 16 34.71 -24.14 59.97
N MET A 17 34.57 -24.97 58.95
CA MET A 17 35.29 -24.81 57.68
C MET A 17 35.07 -23.42 57.11
N GLN A 18 36.15 -22.65 56.94
CA GLN A 18 36.05 -21.38 56.22
C GLN A 18 35.71 -21.64 54.75
N ARG A 19 34.94 -20.73 54.16
CA ARG A 19 34.46 -20.76 52.76
C ARG A 19 35.56 -21.05 51.72
N ARG A 20 36.82 -20.72 52.05
CA ARG A 20 37.99 -20.95 51.20
C ARG A 20 38.45 -22.41 51.17
N ASP A 21 38.21 -23.17 52.24
CA ASP A 21 38.59 -24.60 52.33
C ASP A 21 37.52 -25.50 51.71
N PHE A 22 36.24 -25.11 51.81
CA PHE A 22 35.15 -25.75 51.06
C PHE A 22 35.35 -25.65 49.53
N LEU A 23 35.79 -24.49 49.04
CA LEU A 23 36.09 -24.29 47.61
C LEU A 23 37.31 -25.11 47.15
N LYS A 24 38.31 -25.31 48.02
CA LYS A 24 39.47 -26.16 47.69
C LYS A 24 39.10 -27.65 47.68
N GLN A 25 38.34 -28.14 48.66
CA GLN A 25 37.94 -29.55 48.70
C GLN A 25 36.88 -29.88 47.63
N GLY A 26 35.94 -28.98 47.34
CA GLY A 26 34.98 -29.14 46.25
C GLY A 26 35.63 -29.18 44.86
N GLY A 27 36.69 -28.39 44.64
CA GLY A 27 37.43 -28.38 43.37
C GLY A 27 38.20 -29.68 43.09
N VAL A 28 38.74 -30.32 44.13
CA VAL A 28 39.51 -31.57 43.99
C VAL A 28 38.59 -32.77 43.72
N ALA A 29 37.37 -32.79 44.26
CA ALA A 29 36.40 -33.87 44.01
C ALA A 29 35.89 -33.91 42.55
N VAL A 30 35.73 -32.74 41.90
CA VAL A 30 35.30 -32.66 40.49
C VAL A 30 36.42 -33.09 39.53
N ALA A 31 37.68 -32.78 39.85
CA ALA A 31 38.82 -33.20 39.03
C ALA A 31 39.05 -34.72 39.05
N ALA A 32 38.78 -35.39 40.19
CA ALA A 32 38.95 -36.84 40.31
C ALA A 32 37.87 -37.66 39.58
N MET A 33 36.64 -37.15 39.43
CA MET A 33 35.59 -37.83 38.65
C MET A 33 35.75 -37.66 37.12
N ALA A 34 36.48 -36.63 36.67
CA ALA A 34 36.73 -36.38 35.24
C ALA A 34 37.84 -37.27 34.64
N LEU A 35 38.65 -37.94 35.46
CA LEU A 35 39.75 -38.80 34.99
C LEU A 35 39.40 -40.30 34.90
N GLY A 36 38.20 -40.71 35.35
CA GLY A 36 37.85 -42.13 35.51
C GLY A 36 36.75 -42.68 34.59
N THR A 37 36.04 -41.84 33.83
CA THR A 37 34.99 -42.31 32.92
C THR A 37 35.02 -41.55 31.60
N ARG A 38 34.79 -42.30 30.51
CA ARG A 38 34.86 -41.93 29.08
C ARG A 38 34.63 -40.44 28.79
N PRO A 39 35.42 -39.81 27.91
CA PRO A 39 35.24 -38.39 27.59
C PRO A 39 33.85 -38.18 26.99
N MET A 40 32.96 -37.54 27.76
CA MET A 40 31.86 -36.79 27.17
C MET A 40 32.51 -35.73 26.29
N GLN A 41 32.17 -35.74 25.01
CA GLN A 41 32.56 -34.70 24.06
C GLN A 41 32.00 -33.36 24.56
N ALA A 42 32.77 -32.64 25.36
CA ALA A 42 32.69 -31.20 25.39
C ALA A 42 33.04 -30.73 23.97
N MET A 43 32.03 -30.31 23.22
CA MET A 43 32.20 -29.72 21.89
C MET A 43 32.77 -28.30 22.04
N ALA A 44 33.99 -28.20 22.55
CA ALA A 44 34.90 -27.10 22.28
C ALA A 44 35.95 -27.65 21.31
N GLY A 45 35.52 -27.90 20.07
CA GLY A 45 36.46 -28.16 18.99
C GLY A 45 37.32 -26.92 18.73
N PRO A 46 38.45 -27.04 18.02
CA PRO A 46 39.05 -25.87 17.41
C PRO A 46 37.98 -25.30 16.46
N PHE A 47 37.53 -24.07 16.70
CA PHE A 47 36.69 -23.40 15.71
C PHE A 47 37.60 -23.12 14.51
N ASP A 48 37.53 -24.02 13.53
CA ASP A 48 38.13 -23.82 12.22
C ASP A 48 37.72 -22.45 11.67
N GLU A 49 38.58 -21.85 10.84
CA GLU A 49 38.41 -20.51 10.29
C GLU A 49 37.01 -20.34 9.71
N ASN A 50 36.12 -19.73 10.50
CA ASN A 50 34.72 -19.56 10.15
C ASN A 50 34.64 -18.94 8.75
N GLU A 51 34.24 -19.70 7.72
CA GLU A 51 34.23 -19.24 6.33
C GLU A 51 33.39 -17.96 6.16
N TYR A 52 32.40 -17.75 7.03
CA TYR A 52 31.66 -16.50 7.12
C TYR A 52 32.56 -15.29 7.39
N ARG A 53 33.67 -15.44 8.12
CA ARG A 53 34.67 -14.38 8.34
C ARG A 53 35.56 -14.15 7.12
N LYS A 54 35.67 -15.09 6.18
CA LYS A 54 36.32 -14.88 4.87
C LYS A 54 35.41 -14.04 3.96
N LEU A 55 34.09 -14.28 4.01
CA LEU A 55 33.09 -13.51 3.25
C LEU A 55 32.79 -12.14 3.88
N ILE A 56 32.73 -12.07 5.20
CA ILE A 56 32.42 -10.88 5.99
C ILE A 56 33.57 -10.69 6.99
N PRO A 57 34.69 -10.09 6.57
CA PRO A 57 35.83 -9.88 7.45
C PRO A 57 35.43 -9.04 8.67
N ALA A 58 35.91 -9.44 9.84
CA ALA A 58 35.65 -8.75 11.10
C ALA A 58 36.20 -7.31 11.07
N ASP A 59 37.38 -7.15 10.48
CA ASP A 59 37.91 -5.85 10.10
C ASP A 59 37.51 -5.56 8.66
N LYS A 60 36.49 -4.71 8.49
CA LYS A 60 36.01 -4.25 7.19
C LYS A 60 36.97 -3.28 6.48
N LYS A 61 38.10 -2.92 7.12
CA LYS A 61 39.09 -1.93 6.64
C LYS A 61 38.43 -0.61 6.24
N LEU A 62 37.35 -0.25 6.94
CA LEU A 62 36.64 1.00 6.70
C LEU A 62 37.56 2.14 7.11
N LEU A 63 37.60 3.19 6.29
CA LEU A 63 38.43 4.36 6.55
C LEU A 63 38.09 4.91 7.94
N PRO A 64 39.08 5.10 8.84
CA PRO A 64 38.83 5.62 10.18
C PRO A 64 38.05 6.94 10.19
N ASP A 65 38.29 7.81 9.19
CA ASP A 65 37.54 9.06 9.01
C ASP A 65 36.07 8.84 8.62
N TRP A 66 35.78 7.85 7.78
CA TRP A 66 34.41 7.48 7.43
C TRP A 66 33.68 6.89 8.65
N VAL A 67 34.35 6.04 9.45
CA VAL A 67 33.75 5.53 10.69
C VAL A 67 33.47 6.67 11.67
N ARG A 68 34.40 7.64 11.81
CA ARG A 68 34.17 8.84 12.62
C ARG A 68 32.99 9.68 12.13
N SER A 69 32.80 9.81 10.82
CA SER A 69 31.70 10.61 10.27
C SER A 69 30.32 10.01 10.58
N LEU A 70 30.20 8.70 10.78
CA LEU A 70 28.94 8.06 11.21
C LEU A 70 28.46 8.50 12.60
N TYR A 71 29.36 8.99 13.46
CA TYR A 71 29.03 9.50 14.80
C TYR A 71 28.90 11.03 14.84
N ALA A 72 29.24 11.72 13.75
CA ALA A 72 29.03 13.15 13.66
C ALA A 72 27.53 13.44 13.70
N ARG A 73 27.13 14.51 14.40
CA ARG A 73 25.74 14.95 14.39
C ARG A 73 25.41 15.46 12.98
N GLY A 74 24.56 14.74 12.26
CA GLY A 74 24.06 15.16 10.96
C GLY A 74 23.01 16.27 11.07
N GLU A 75 22.60 16.78 9.91
CA GLU A 75 21.45 17.66 9.78
C GLU A 75 20.18 16.85 9.54
N LYS A 76 19.04 17.39 9.98
CA LYS A 76 17.75 16.76 9.75
C LYS A 76 17.40 16.87 8.28
N GLN A 77 17.30 15.74 7.59
CA GLN A 77 16.80 15.69 6.22
C GLN A 77 15.38 16.27 6.15
N THR A 78 15.15 17.20 5.22
CA THR A 78 13.85 17.80 4.89
C THR A 78 13.66 17.63 3.39
N TYR A 79 12.54 17.05 2.98
CA TYR A 79 12.23 16.82 1.57
C TYR A 79 11.31 17.91 1.03
N ARG A 80 11.41 18.22 -0.27
CA ARG A 80 10.63 19.27 -0.95
C ARG A 80 10.37 18.91 -2.42
N ASN A 81 9.48 19.67 -3.07
CA ASN A 81 9.29 19.65 -4.52
C ASN A 81 9.00 18.22 -5.07
N GLU A 82 9.66 17.85 -6.17
CA GLU A 82 9.53 16.55 -6.85
C GLU A 82 9.84 15.34 -5.96
N GLU A 83 10.54 15.51 -4.83
CA GLU A 83 10.80 14.39 -3.92
C GLU A 83 9.54 13.94 -3.18
N LEU A 84 8.58 14.86 -2.95
CA LEU A 84 7.39 14.60 -2.13
C LEU A 84 6.48 13.52 -2.72
N LYS A 85 6.49 13.34 -4.05
CA LYS A 85 5.65 12.36 -4.73
C LYS A 85 6.08 10.91 -4.47
N TYR A 86 7.29 10.68 -3.97
CA TYR A 86 7.82 9.36 -3.66
C TYR A 86 7.75 9.00 -2.17
N ILE A 87 7.37 9.95 -1.31
CA ILE A 87 7.36 9.76 0.13
C ILE A 87 6.09 9.01 0.55
N GLY A 88 6.27 7.89 1.23
CA GLY A 88 5.21 7.14 1.91
C GLY A 88 5.66 6.73 3.29
N MET A 89 5.24 7.46 4.31
CA MET A 89 5.48 7.08 5.71
C MET A 89 4.29 6.31 6.25
N PRO A 90 4.45 5.07 6.75
CA PRO A 90 3.33 4.30 7.27
C PRO A 90 2.75 4.97 8.52
N VAL A 91 1.43 5.14 8.52
CA VAL A 91 0.65 5.67 9.65
C VAL A 91 -0.54 4.74 9.91
N GLY A 92 -0.25 3.59 10.51
CA GLY A 92 -1.24 2.63 10.99
C GLY A 92 -0.70 1.85 12.19
N GLY A 93 -1.59 1.40 13.07
CA GLY A 93 -1.22 0.58 14.22
C GLY A 93 -0.70 -0.80 13.82
N ILE A 94 0.05 -1.43 14.74
CA ILE A 94 0.58 -2.79 14.57
C ILE A 94 -0.57 -3.76 14.29
N GLY A 95 -0.54 -4.40 13.11
CA GLY A 95 -1.54 -5.41 12.71
C GLY A 95 -2.91 -4.86 12.32
N ALA A 96 -3.11 -3.54 12.33
CA ALA A 96 -4.40 -2.91 12.00
C ALA A 96 -4.65 -2.74 10.49
N GLY A 97 -3.63 -3.00 9.66
CA GLY A 97 -3.56 -2.50 8.30
C GLY A 97 -2.96 -1.10 8.24
N LEU A 98 -2.36 -0.76 7.11
CA LEU A 98 -1.60 0.49 6.93
C LEU A 98 -2.28 1.43 5.94
N VAL A 99 -2.11 2.71 6.18
CA VAL A 99 -2.25 3.78 5.19
C VAL A 99 -0.95 4.60 5.26
N TYR A 100 -0.56 5.24 4.16
CA TYR A 100 0.71 5.95 4.08
C TYR A 100 0.48 7.46 4.00
N LEU A 101 1.24 8.22 4.77
CA LEU A 101 1.33 9.66 4.68
C LEU A 101 2.26 10.03 3.51
N GLY A 102 1.72 10.77 2.55
CA GLY A 102 2.42 11.37 1.42
C GLY A 102 3.36 12.49 1.86
N GLY A 103 4.36 12.80 1.03
CA GLY A 103 5.26 13.93 1.29
C GLY A 103 4.54 15.29 1.33
N ASP A 104 3.42 15.38 0.63
CA ASP A 104 2.53 16.54 0.61
C ASP A 104 1.43 16.49 1.68
N GLY A 105 1.37 15.43 2.49
CA GLY A 105 0.42 15.28 3.59
C GLY A 105 -0.89 14.58 3.26
N ARG A 106 -1.13 14.20 1.99
CA ARG A 106 -2.28 13.34 1.64
C ARG A 106 -2.04 11.90 2.07
N LEU A 107 -3.11 11.18 2.40
CA LEU A 107 -3.05 9.73 2.61
C LEU A 107 -3.10 8.99 1.26
N TRP A 108 -2.20 8.03 1.09
CA TRP A 108 -2.08 7.20 -0.11
C TRP A 108 -1.78 5.74 0.24
N MET A 109 -1.80 4.86 -0.77
CA MET A 109 -1.49 3.43 -0.64
C MET A 109 -2.24 2.76 0.52
N TRP A 110 -3.56 2.66 0.39
CA TRP A 110 -4.43 2.14 1.44
C TRP A 110 -4.37 0.60 1.47
N ASP A 111 -3.41 0.05 2.21
CA ASP A 111 -3.21 -1.40 2.37
C ASP A 111 -4.34 -2.08 3.13
N ILE A 112 -5.18 -1.33 3.84
CA ILE A 112 -6.39 -1.83 4.50
C ILE A 112 -7.36 -2.55 3.54
N PHE A 113 -7.24 -2.32 2.22
CA PHE A 113 -8.04 -3.01 1.21
C PHE A 113 -7.46 -4.34 0.73
N ASN A 114 -6.31 -4.77 1.26
CA ASN A 114 -5.60 -5.98 0.85
C ASN A 114 -5.37 -6.04 -0.67
N LYS A 115 -5.09 -4.88 -1.28
CA LYS A 115 -4.74 -4.80 -2.70
C LYS A 115 -3.25 -4.93 -2.85
N GLN A 116 -2.84 -5.87 -3.70
CA GLN A 116 -1.44 -6.00 -4.09
C GLN A 116 -1.13 -4.88 -5.06
N TYR A 117 -0.47 -3.82 -4.58
CA TYR A 117 0.20 -2.87 -5.45
C TYR A 117 1.40 -3.62 -6.06
N ALA A 118 1.24 -4.03 -7.32
CA ALA A 118 2.09 -5.02 -7.99
C ALA A 118 3.51 -4.48 -8.25
N ARG A 119 4.34 -4.39 -7.20
CA ARG A 119 5.81 -4.19 -7.21
C ARG A 119 6.40 -4.28 -5.78
N GLY A 120 5.71 -4.93 -4.84
CA GLY A 120 6.17 -5.11 -3.46
C GLY A 120 7.04 -6.36 -3.24
N PHE A 121 7.48 -6.56 -2.00
CA PHE A 121 8.46 -7.57 -1.52
C PHE A 121 8.16 -9.04 -1.89
N MET A 122 6.92 -9.36 -2.27
CA MET A 122 6.49 -10.70 -2.72
C MET A 122 6.14 -10.78 -4.23
N GLY A 123 6.37 -9.71 -5.00
CA GLY A 123 6.19 -9.66 -6.46
C GLY A 123 7.47 -9.25 -7.20
N ARG A 124 7.36 -8.64 -8.40
CA ARG A 124 8.51 -8.12 -9.18
C ARG A 124 9.38 -7.08 -8.45
N GLY A 125 8.98 -6.59 -7.27
CA GLY A 125 9.78 -5.68 -6.45
C GLY A 125 10.97 -6.30 -5.74
N ALA A 126 10.99 -7.63 -5.59
CA ALA A 126 12.08 -8.35 -4.92
C ALA A 126 13.42 -8.29 -5.69
N SER A 127 13.42 -7.87 -6.96
CA SER A 127 14.63 -7.68 -7.77
C SER A 127 15.26 -6.30 -7.64
N GLY A 128 14.71 -5.39 -6.83
CA GLY A 128 15.21 -4.02 -6.66
C GLY A 128 14.69 -3.01 -7.68
N ASP A 129 13.80 -3.40 -8.61
CA ASP A 129 13.20 -2.52 -9.62
C ASP A 129 12.52 -1.28 -9.00
N THR A 130 11.93 -1.44 -7.83
CA THR A 130 11.24 -0.37 -7.08
C THR A 130 12.22 0.67 -6.52
N TYR A 131 13.51 0.35 -6.39
CA TYR A 131 14.53 1.34 -6.02
C TYR A 131 14.89 2.25 -7.21
N LEU A 132 15.00 1.66 -8.41
CA LEU A 132 15.26 2.40 -9.64
C LEU A 132 14.03 3.16 -10.15
N ASN A 133 12.83 2.61 -9.89
CA ASN A 133 11.55 3.15 -10.33
C ASN A 133 10.58 3.18 -9.13
N PRO A 134 10.75 4.15 -8.20
CA PRO A 134 9.91 4.28 -7.03
C PRO A 134 8.45 4.55 -7.40
N PHE A 135 7.54 4.14 -6.50
CA PHE A 135 6.13 4.45 -6.67
C PHE A 135 5.88 5.94 -6.43
N GLU A 136 5.13 6.55 -7.35
CA GLU A 136 4.49 7.83 -7.09
C GLU A 136 3.21 7.63 -6.27
N GLN A 137 2.74 8.69 -5.63
CA GLN A 137 1.54 8.64 -4.80
C GLN A 137 0.30 8.16 -5.58
N VAL A 138 -0.42 7.18 -5.02
CA VAL A 138 -1.67 6.62 -5.57
C VAL A 138 -2.80 6.75 -4.57
N HIS A 139 -3.87 7.42 -4.99
CA HIS A 139 -5.08 7.63 -4.19
C HIS A 139 -6.23 6.80 -4.80
N PRO A 140 -6.67 5.71 -4.13
CA PRO A 140 -7.69 4.82 -4.69
C PRO A 140 -9.11 5.40 -4.67
N PHE A 141 -9.30 6.54 -4.01
CA PHE A 141 -10.52 7.34 -3.92
C PHE A 141 -10.14 8.78 -3.54
N ASP A 142 -11.03 9.74 -3.75
CA ASP A 142 -10.71 11.13 -3.43
C ASP A 142 -10.83 11.43 -1.93
N GLN A 143 -9.83 12.11 -1.39
CA GLN A 143 -9.79 12.54 0.01
C GLN A 143 -8.79 13.68 0.18
N GLY A 144 -9.00 14.49 1.21
CA GLY A 144 -8.04 15.51 1.60
C GLY A 144 -8.58 16.45 2.67
N PHE A 145 -7.80 17.49 2.90
CA PHE A 145 -8.15 18.60 3.77
C PHE A 145 -7.84 19.91 3.06
N GLU A 146 -8.56 20.96 3.42
CA GLU A 146 -8.33 22.31 2.90
C GLU A 146 -8.42 23.32 4.04
N LEU A 147 -7.67 24.41 3.89
CA LEU A 147 -7.74 25.59 4.71
C LEU A 147 -8.58 26.64 3.99
N ARG A 148 -9.66 27.11 4.63
CA ARG A 148 -10.45 28.25 4.17
C ARG A 148 -10.16 29.46 5.05
N ILE A 149 -9.86 30.60 4.43
CA ILE A 149 -9.60 31.86 5.12
C ILE A 149 -10.63 32.90 4.66
N ALA A 150 -11.24 33.59 5.61
CA ALA A 150 -12.14 34.71 5.31
C ALA A 150 -11.35 35.91 4.77
N ALA A 151 -11.86 36.51 3.69
CA ALA A 151 -11.27 37.65 2.99
C ALA A 151 -12.37 38.67 2.63
N GLY A 152 -12.76 39.50 3.61
CA GLY A 152 -13.91 40.39 3.48
C GLY A 152 -15.22 39.60 3.36
N ASP A 153 -16.00 39.88 2.31
CA ASP A 153 -17.23 39.14 1.98
C ASP A 153 -16.95 37.81 1.23
N ASN A 154 -15.68 37.52 0.90
CA ASN A 154 -15.27 36.32 0.18
C ASN A 154 -14.47 35.37 1.09
N SER A 155 -14.20 34.16 0.57
CA SER A 155 -13.27 33.20 1.18
C SER A 155 -12.24 32.75 0.16
N ARG A 156 -10.99 32.57 0.59
CA ARG A 156 -9.95 31.89 -0.18
C ARG A 156 -9.72 30.49 0.39
N ALA A 157 -9.66 29.49 -0.48
CA ALA A 157 -9.38 28.11 -0.11
C ALA A 157 -8.00 27.69 -0.59
N PHE A 158 -7.30 26.90 0.22
CA PHE A 158 -6.02 26.30 -0.08
C PHE A 158 -6.12 24.81 0.24
N SER A 159 -5.98 23.93 -0.76
CA SER A 159 -5.81 22.50 -0.51
C SER A 159 -4.58 22.28 0.38
N LEU A 160 -4.68 21.43 1.40
CA LEU A 160 -3.57 21.11 2.29
C LEU A 160 -2.71 20.00 1.68
N ASP A 161 -2.12 20.32 0.53
CA ASP A 161 -1.20 19.52 -0.27
C ASP A 161 -0.40 20.43 -1.24
N SER A 162 0.42 19.82 -2.11
CA SER A 162 1.24 20.56 -3.07
C SER A 162 0.45 21.26 -4.19
N SER A 163 -0.87 21.06 -4.29
CA SER A 163 -1.72 21.80 -5.23
C SER A 163 -2.23 23.12 -4.67
N GLY A 164 -2.30 23.24 -3.34
CA GLY A 164 -2.82 24.44 -2.68
C GLY A 164 -1.76 25.37 -2.10
N PHE A 165 -0.51 24.93 -1.93
CA PHE A 165 0.57 25.74 -1.37
C PHE A 165 1.82 25.68 -2.24
N SER A 166 2.48 26.83 -2.44
CA SER A 166 3.72 26.92 -3.22
C SER A 166 4.92 26.24 -2.55
N GLU A 167 4.99 26.24 -1.21
CA GLU A 167 6.09 25.66 -0.45
C GLU A 167 5.57 24.59 0.51
N VAL A 168 5.87 23.31 0.19
CA VAL A 168 5.55 22.17 1.03
C VAL A 168 6.84 21.44 1.41
N THR A 169 6.98 21.12 2.70
CA THR A 169 8.14 20.39 3.23
C THR A 169 7.71 19.18 4.03
N PHE A 170 8.46 18.09 3.91
CA PHE A 170 8.25 16.87 4.68
C PHE A 170 9.45 16.52 5.56
N ASP A 171 9.18 16.29 6.85
CA ASP A 171 10.13 15.69 7.79
C ASP A 171 9.63 14.33 8.26
N GLY A 172 10.28 13.27 7.81
CA GLY A 172 9.99 11.90 8.27
C GLY A 172 10.77 11.56 9.54
N ARG A 173 10.07 11.28 10.64
CA ARG A 173 10.64 10.83 11.92
C ARG A 173 9.75 9.76 12.54
N TYR A 174 9.65 8.60 11.89
CA TYR A 174 8.78 7.49 12.33
C TYR A 174 8.88 7.31 13.86
N PRO A 175 7.75 7.30 14.59
CA PRO A 175 6.36 7.13 14.11
C PRO A 175 5.62 8.42 13.69
N MET A 176 6.30 9.56 13.59
CA MET A 176 5.68 10.85 13.28
C MET A 176 6.19 11.45 11.97
N GLY A 177 5.28 11.97 11.16
CA GLY A 177 5.57 12.74 9.95
C GLY A 177 5.12 14.17 10.16
N ILE A 178 5.96 15.13 9.78
CA ILE A 178 5.64 16.56 9.89
C ILE A 178 5.63 17.15 8.48
N VAL A 179 4.50 17.72 8.09
CA VAL A 179 4.34 18.46 6.82
C VAL A 179 4.13 19.92 7.15
N ARG A 180 4.86 20.82 6.48
CA ARG A 180 4.62 22.27 6.60
C ARG A 180 4.20 22.82 5.26
N TYR A 181 3.21 23.71 5.31
CA TYR A 181 2.65 24.40 4.16
C TYR A 181 2.85 25.90 4.35
N GLU A 182 3.50 26.52 3.39
CA GLU A 182 3.74 27.96 3.33
C GLU A 182 3.41 28.46 1.92
N ASP A 183 2.75 29.61 1.85
CA ASP A 183 2.40 30.25 0.59
C ASP A 183 2.41 31.77 0.81
N PRO A 184 3.02 32.58 -0.07
CA PRO A 184 3.06 34.04 0.07
C PRO A 184 1.69 34.69 0.21
N ASP A 185 0.65 34.06 -0.36
CA ASP A 185 -0.71 34.56 -0.31
C ASP A 185 -1.52 34.03 0.89
N CYS A 186 -0.98 33.06 1.63
CA CYS A 186 -1.60 32.54 2.84
C CYS A 186 -1.03 33.27 4.08
N PRO A 187 -1.85 34.01 4.85
CA PRO A 187 -1.37 34.69 6.05
C PRO A 187 -1.08 33.74 7.23
N LEU A 188 -1.34 32.44 7.07
CA LEU A 188 -1.17 31.42 8.11
C LEU A 188 -0.06 30.44 7.72
N LYS A 189 0.81 30.12 8.67
CA LYS A 189 1.68 28.95 8.55
C LYS A 189 0.91 27.73 9.03
N VAL A 190 0.91 26.66 8.25
CA VAL A 190 0.21 25.43 8.59
C VAL A 190 1.22 24.31 8.81
N THR A 191 1.10 23.62 9.95
CA THR A 191 1.86 22.40 10.23
C THR A 191 0.92 21.24 10.44
N LEU A 192 1.10 20.16 9.70
CA LEU A 192 0.47 18.86 9.93
C LEU A 192 1.46 17.95 10.66
N GLU A 193 1.05 17.41 11.80
CA GLU A 193 1.71 16.29 12.45
C GLU A 193 0.81 15.05 12.31
N ALA A 194 1.30 14.05 11.59
CA ALA A 194 0.55 12.82 11.33
C ALA A 194 1.26 11.59 11.86
N PHE A 195 0.53 10.73 12.57
CA PHE A 195 1.06 9.54 13.22
C PHE A 195 -0.04 8.53 13.57
N SER A 196 0.37 7.29 13.80
CA SER A 196 -0.39 6.34 14.63
C SER A 196 0.35 6.14 15.94
N PRO A 197 -0.34 5.90 17.07
CA PRO A 197 0.34 5.64 18.33
C PRO A 197 1.29 4.45 18.16
N PHE A 198 2.58 4.67 18.45
CA PHE A 198 3.59 3.61 18.50
C PHE A 198 4.37 3.82 19.79
N ILE A 199 4.00 3.04 20.79
CA ILE A 199 4.46 3.18 22.16
C ILE A 199 5.24 1.91 22.48
N PRO A 200 6.58 1.98 22.60
CA PRO A 200 7.39 0.82 22.92
C PRO A 200 6.88 0.11 24.17
N LEU A 201 6.76 -1.22 24.09
CA LEU A 201 6.26 -2.10 25.15
C LEU A 201 4.76 -1.98 25.48
N ASP A 202 4.00 -1.18 24.73
CA ASP A 202 2.54 -1.07 24.86
C ASP A 202 1.84 -1.48 23.57
N LEU A 203 1.59 -2.79 23.44
CA LEU A 203 0.96 -3.37 22.26
C LEU A 203 -0.46 -2.86 22.06
N VAL A 204 -1.23 -2.67 23.14
CA VAL A 204 -2.66 -2.33 23.05
C VAL A 204 -2.81 -0.98 22.40
N ASN A 205 -2.15 0.05 22.92
CA ASN A 205 -2.23 1.37 22.34
C ASN A 205 -1.50 1.45 20.98
N SER A 206 -0.46 0.65 20.77
CA SER A 206 0.25 0.59 19.47
C SER A 206 -0.52 -0.13 18.35
N SER A 207 -1.62 -0.82 18.67
CA SER A 207 -2.40 -1.62 17.71
C SER A 207 -3.72 -0.94 17.30
N TYR A 208 -3.93 0.32 17.67
CA TYR A 208 -5.15 1.03 17.26
C TYR A 208 -5.24 1.18 15.73
N PRO A 209 -6.41 0.88 15.13
CA PRO A 209 -6.68 1.13 13.71
C PRO A 209 -7.02 2.61 13.50
N ALA A 210 -6.09 3.50 13.84
CA ALA A 210 -6.30 4.93 13.81
C ALA A 210 -5.05 5.68 13.33
N THR A 211 -5.28 6.68 12.48
CA THR A 211 -4.32 7.68 12.05
C THR A 211 -4.75 9.02 12.61
N VAL A 212 -3.85 9.70 13.31
CA VAL A 212 -4.06 11.05 13.82
C VAL A 212 -3.45 12.02 12.83
N MET A 213 -4.21 13.02 12.41
CA MET A 213 -3.74 14.15 11.60
C MET A 213 -4.02 15.43 12.39
N ARG A 214 -2.98 16.00 13.00
CA ARG A 214 -3.08 17.21 13.82
C ARG A 214 -2.58 18.40 13.03
N TYR A 215 -3.48 19.32 12.72
CA TYR A 215 -3.14 20.59 12.09
C TYR A 215 -2.95 21.68 13.14
N THR A 216 -1.86 22.43 13.02
CA THR A 216 -1.57 23.64 13.81
C THR A 216 -1.54 24.82 12.85
N LEU A 217 -2.32 25.85 13.16
CA LEU A 217 -2.38 27.12 12.42
C LEU A 217 -1.68 28.20 13.23
N GLU A 218 -0.67 28.83 12.65
CA GLU A 218 0.06 29.94 13.29
C GLU A 218 -0.18 31.24 12.50
N ASN A 219 -0.74 32.24 13.18
CA ASN A 219 -0.86 33.60 12.67
C ASN A 219 0.30 34.44 13.19
N GLY A 220 1.28 34.72 12.34
CA GLY A 220 2.42 35.58 12.66
C GLY A 220 2.18 37.07 12.37
N GLY A 221 1.01 37.44 11.86
CA GLY A 221 0.65 38.80 11.51
C GLY A 221 0.03 39.59 12.65
N ASP A 222 -0.23 40.88 12.39
CA ASP A 222 -0.88 41.81 13.31
C ASP A 222 -2.41 41.88 13.13
N LYS A 223 -2.94 41.23 12.09
CA LYS A 223 -4.37 41.18 11.78
C LYS A 223 -4.99 39.87 12.27
N THR A 224 -6.22 39.96 12.77
CA THR A 224 -7.01 38.77 13.09
C THR A 224 -7.38 38.04 11.81
N VAL A 225 -7.18 36.72 11.78
CA VAL A 225 -7.54 35.84 10.66
C VAL A 225 -8.62 34.87 11.13
N THR A 226 -9.73 34.81 10.40
CA THR A 226 -10.75 33.76 10.60
C THR A 226 -10.48 32.63 9.62
N ALA A 227 -10.29 31.42 10.14
CA ALA A 227 -9.94 30.25 9.33
C ALA A 227 -10.74 29.00 9.74
N GLU A 228 -10.98 28.14 8.76
CA GLU A 228 -11.64 26.84 8.91
C GLU A 228 -10.78 25.77 8.24
N ILE A 229 -10.66 24.60 8.87
CA ILE A 229 -10.15 23.39 8.22
C ILE A 229 -11.34 22.51 7.89
N ALA A 230 -11.52 22.22 6.60
CA ALA A 230 -12.49 21.26 6.12
C ALA A 230 -11.78 19.99 5.64
N GLY A 231 -12.40 18.84 5.87
CA GLY A 231 -11.92 17.55 5.37
C GLY A 231 -12.99 16.88 4.51
N TRP A 232 -12.57 16.17 3.47
CA TRP A 232 -13.45 15.38 2.62
C TRP A 232 -12.86 13.99 2.37
N THR A 233 -13.75 13.05 2.06
CA THR A 233 -13.41 11.72 1.58
C THR A 233 -14.60 11.14 0.84
N ASP A 234 -14.34 10.48 -0.27
CA ASP A 234 -15.24 9.48 -0.82
C ASP A 234 -15.50 8.40 0.23
N ASN A 235 -16.65 7.73 0.14
CA ASN A 235 -16.94 6.57 0.98
C ASN A 235 -16.18 5.34 0.44
N PRO A 236 -15.16 4.84 1.15
CA PRO A 236 -14.33 3.76 0.63
C PRO A 236 -14.83 2.38 1.08
N VAL A 237 -15.99 2.29 1.75
CA VAL A 237 -16.54 1.01 2.19
C VAL A 237 -16.88 0.16 0.97
N CYS A 238 -16.42 -1.09 0.99
CA CYS A 238 -16.58 -2.03 -0.12
C CYS A 238 -16.03 -1.47 -1.45
N LEU A 239 -14.94 -0.68 -1.43
CA LEU A 239 -14.37 -0.03 -2.62
C LEU A 239 -14.12 -1.01 -3.77
N HIS A 240 -13.61 -2.21 -3.46
CA HIS A 240 -13.25 -3.22 -4.46
C HIS A 240 -14.09 -4.50 -4.41
N THR A 241 -15.03 -4.58 -3.49
CA THR A 241 -15.86 -5.78 -3.27
C THR A 241 -17.34 -5.52 -3.51
N GLY A 242 -17.79 -4.28 -3.32
CA GLY A 242 -19.18 -3.92 -3.48
C GLY A 242 -19.56 -3.80 -4.95
N ARG A 243 -20.72 -4.36 -5.31
CA ARG A 243 -21.31 -4.21 -6.63
C ARG A 243 -22.47 -3.25 -6.51
N ALA A 244 -22.73 -2.48 -7.55
CA ALA A 244 -23.83 -1.52 -7.49
C ALA A 244 -25.21 -2.17 -7.37
N SER A 245 -25.33 -3.46 -7.72
CA SER A 245 -26.54 -4.26 -7.53
C SER A 245 -26.80 -4.67 -6.08
N ASP A 246 -25.76 -4.72 -5.23
CA ASP A 246 -25.83 -5.30 -3.89
C ASP A 246 -25.27 -4.40 -2.77
N THR A 247 -24.70 -3.25 -3.14
CA THR A 247 -24.03 -2.36 -2.20
C THR A 247 -24.47 -0.92 -2.41
N LEU A 248 -25.18 -0.38 -1.42
CA LEU A 248 -25.52 1.02 -1.29
C LEU A 248 -24.62 1.66 -0.22
N ARG A 249 -23.71 2.55 -0.64
CA ARG A 249 -22.84 3.30 0.28
C ARG A 249 -23.63 4.42 0.95
N LYS A 250 -23.47 4.56 2.26
CA LYS A 250 -24.17 5.56 3.09
C LYS A 250 -23.18 6.31 3.97
N ASN A 251 -23.29 7.64 3.93
CA ASN A 251 -22.55 8.56 4.79
C ASN A 251 -23.47 9.09 5.88
N THR A 252 -22.98 9.20 7.11
CA THR A 252 -23.73 9.79 8.23
C THR A 252 -22.82 10.72 9.00
N ILE A 253 -23.29 11.93 9.29
CA ILE A 253 -22.60 12.84 10.20
C ILE A 253 -23.14 12.64 11.62
N VAL A 254 -22.26 12.35 12.56
CA VAL A 254 -22.56 12.30 14.00
C VAL A 254 -21.87 13.48 14.66
N ARG A 255 -22.63 14.33 15.32
CA ARG A 255 -22.11 15.49 16.08
C ARG A 255 -22.21 15.21 17.57
N ARG A 256 -21.13 15.47 18.29
CA ARG A 256 -21.02 15.45 19.75
C ARG A 256 -20.29 16.71 20.20
N ASP A 257 -20.26 16.96 21.51
CA ASP A 257 -19.48 18.08 22.04
C ASP A 257 -18.02 17.98 21.57
N ARG A 258 -17.55 19.04 20.90
CA ARG A 258 -16.20 19.17 20.30
C ARG A 258 -15.78 18.06 19.31
N LEU A 259 -16.72 17.25 18.81
CA LEU A 259 -16.41 16.14 17.91
C LEU A 259 -17.46 16.04 16.80
N THR A 260 -16.98 16.08 15.56
CA THR A 260 -17.78 15.73 14.38
C THR A 260 -17.20 14.49 13.73
N VAL A 261 -18.04 13.49 13.47
CA VAL A 261 -17.64 12.23 12.85
C VAL A 261 -18.38 12.07 11.54
N LEU A 262 -17.64 11.91 10.44
CA LEU A 262 -18.16 11.36 9.19
C LEU A 262 -18.03 9.84 9.26
N ARG A 263 -19.17 9.14 9.35
CA ARG A 263 -19.22 7.68 9.29
C ARG A 263 -19.56 7.23 7.88
N CYS A 264 -18.60 6.60 7.23
CA CYS A 264 -18.77 5.89 5.97
C CYS A 264 -19.21 4.44 6.26
N SER A 265 -20.28 4.00 5.59
CA SER A 265 -20.84 2.65 5.73
C SER A 265 -21.43 2.17 4.40
N ALA A 266 -21.82 0.90 4.33
CA ALA A 266 -22.60 0.37 3.22
C ALA A 266 -23.67 -0.61 3.73
N THR A 267 -24.78 -0.69 3.01
CA THR A 267 -25.87 -1.65 3.25
C THR A 267 -26.26 -2.31 1.94
N ALA A 268 -26.97 -3.44 2.01
CA ALA A 268 -27.70 -3.89 0.83
C ALA A 268 -28.71 -2.80 0.40
N PRO A 269 -28.90 -2.56 -0.90
CA PRO A 269 -30.00 -1.72 -1.36
C PRO A 269 -31.31 -2.36 -0.92
N GLU A 270 -32.27 -1.54 -0.50
CA GLU A 270 -33.65 -2.01 -0.39
C GLU A 270 -34.12 -2.48 -1.77
N GLU A 271 -34.93 -3.54 -1.80
CA GLU A 271 -35.47 -4.09 -3.04
C GLU A 271 -36.41 -3.06 -3.67
N GLN A 272 -35.84 -2.18 -4.50
CA GLN A 272 -36.60 -1.19 -5.22
C GLN A 272 -37.12 -1.85 -6.50
N LEU A 273 -38.44 -1.85 -6.65
CA LEU A 273 -39.09 -2.07 -7.94
C LEU A 273 -38.79 -0.86 -8.83
N VAL A 274 -37.56 -0.78 -9.33
CA VAL A 274 -37.19 0.21 -10.35
C VAL A 274 -37.78 -0.28 -11.66
N GLU A 275 -38.61 0.55 -12.29
CA GLU A 275 -39.06 0.28 -13.66
C GLU A 275 -37.82 0.06 -14.53
N LYS A 276 -37.70 -1.15 -15.09
CA LYS A 276 -36.53 -1.52 -15.88
C LYS A 276 -36.54 -0.69 -17.16
N ARG A 277 -35.77 0.39 -17.16
CA ARG A 277 -35.51 1.16 -18.37
C ARG A 277 -34.84 0.23 -19.40
N PRO A 278 -35.24 0.29 -20.68
CA PRO A 278 -34.57 -0.48 -21.72
C PRO A 278 -33.09 -0.12 -21.79
N ASP A 279 -32.26 -1.11 -22.09
CA ASP A 279 -30.82 -0.93 -22.27
C ASP A 279 -30.57 -0.03 -23.50
N ILE A 280 -29.60 0.87 -23.40
CA ILE A 280 -29.11 1.61 -24.56
C ILE A 280 -28.05 0.73 -25.21
N LEU A 281 -28.39 0.11 -26.34
CA LEU A 281 -27.44 -0.70 -27.09
C LEU A 281 -26.34 0.18 -27.68
N PHE A 282 -25.11 -0.01 -27.21
CA PHE A 282 -23.95 0.70 -27.73
C PHE A 282 -23.40 0.05 -29.00
N ASP A 283 -23.13 -1.25 -28.93
CA ASP A 283 -22.74 -2.11 -30.03
C ASP A 283 -23.05 -3.58 -29.67
N ASP A 284 -23.49 -4.37 -30.64
CA ASP A 284 -23.70 -5.82 -30.50
C ASP A 284 -22.63 -6.65 -31.22
N PHE A 285 -21.76 -6.00 -32.02
CA PHE A 285 -20.72 -6.63 -32.83
C PHE A 285 -21.22 -7.69 -33.82
N GLU A 286 -22.49 -7.67 -34.21
CA GLU A 286 -23.06 -8.65 -35.14
C GLU A 286 -22.70 -8.36 -36.62
N ARG A 287 -22.04 -7.24 -36.89
CA ARG A 287 -21.63 -6.79 -38.22
C ARG A 287 -20.35 -7.49 -38.68
N ASN A 288 -20.11 -7.48 -40.00
CA ASN A 288 -18.92 -8.08 -40.59
C ASN A 288 -17.64 -7.27 -40.34
N GLU A 289 -17.79 -5.95 -40.16
CA GLU A 289 -16.71 -4.99 -39.97
C GLU A 289 -16.93 -4.18 -38.70
N TYR A 290 -15.88 -3.54 -38.20
CA TYR A 290 -15.91 -2.74 -36.97
C TYR A 290 -16.59 -1.37 -37.10
N GLU A 291 -16.79 -0.87 -38.33
CA GLU A 291 -17.47 0.39 -38.65
C GLU A 291 -17.04 1.59 -37.79
N THR A 292 -17.77 1.90 -36.71
CA THR A 292 -17.53 3.05 -35.83
C THR A 292 -16.38 2.86 -34.84
N TRP A 293 -15.68 1.74 -34.91
CA TRP A 293 -14.49 1.47 -34.11
C TRP A 293 -13.23 1.58 -34.95
N THR A 294 -12.23 2.26 -34.40
CA THR A 294 -10.91 2.42 -35.00
C THR A 294 -10.00 1.30 -34.52
N VAL A 295 -9.45 0.53 -35.45
CA VAL A 295 -8.46 -0.52 -35.18
C VAL A 295 -7.05 0.08 -35.29
N GLU A 296 -6.21 -0.17 -34.28
CA GLU A 296 -4.78 0.09 -34.35
C GLU A 296 -3.99 -1.18 -34.05
N GLY A 297 -2.85 -1.36 -34.71
CA GLY A 297 -2.01 -2.55 -34.55
C GLY A 297 -2.55 -3.77 -35.29
N THR A 298 -2.18 -4.97 -34.83
CA THR A 298 -2.42 -6.24 -35.52
C THR A 298 -3.30 -7.22 -34.74
N ALA A 299 -3.63 -6.91 -33.49
CA ALA A 299 -4.45 -7.78 -32.65
C ALA A 299 -5.88 -7.94 -33.17
N PHE A 300 -6.48 -6.88 -33.72
CA PHE A 300 -7.86 -6.92 -34.21
C PHE A 300 -7.85 -6.99 -35.75
N GLY A 301 -8.61 -7.93 -36.30
CA GLY A 301 -8.80 -8.05 -37.75
C GLY A 301 -9.71 -6.95 -38.31
N THR A 302 -10.30 -7.20 -39.49
CA THR A 302 -11.22 -6.23 -40.14
C THR A 302 -12.59 -6.14 -39.47
N GLY A 303 -12.94 -7.12 -38.63
CA GLY A 303 -14.21 -7.13 -37.90
C GLY A 303 -14.29 -8.21 -36.82
N PRO A 304 -15.44 -8.29 -36.12
CA PRO A 304 -15.71 -9.30 -35.10
C PRO A 304 -15.63 -10.73 -35.65
N ALA A 305 -15.10 -11.66 -34.88
CA ALA A 305 -15.01 -13.07 -35.25
C ALA A 305 -16.39 -13.76 -35.13
N ALA A 306 -16.76 -14.54 -36.15
CA ALA A 306 -17.93 -15.43 -36.05
C ALA A 306 -17.64 -16.53 -35.03
N ILE A 307 -18.57 -16.77 -34.11
CA ILE A 307 -18.38 -17.69 -32.97
C ILE A 307 -18.11 -19.13 -33.46
N ASP A 308 -18.75 -19.53 -34.55
CA ASP A 308 -18.57 -20.85 -35.18
C ASP A 308 -17.22 -21.02 -35.90
N ALA A 309 -16.55 -19.92 -36.23
CA ALA A 309 -15.22 -19.89 -36.83
C ALA A 309 -14.08 -19.75 -35.81
N ILE A 310 -14.40 -19.61 -34.52
CA ILE A 310 -13.38 -19.51 -33.46
C ILE A 310 -12.66 -20.86 -33.33
N PRO A 311 -11.30 -20.87 -33.23
CA PRO A 311 -10.55 -22.10 -33.10
C PRO A 311 -11.01 -22.98 -31.92
N PRO A 312 -11.19 -24.31 -32.12
CA PRO A 312 -11.76 -25.19 -31.10
C PRO A 312 -11.03 -25.20 -29.75
N TYR A 313 -9.72 -24.92 -29.72
CA TYR A 313 -8.94 -24.87 -28.48
C TYR A 313 -9.34 -23.71 -27.56
N GLN A 314 -10.05 -22.69 -28.07
CA GLN A 314 -10.58 -21.63 -27.21
C GLN A 314 -11.85 -22.05 -26.47
N GLY A 315 -12.50 -23.15 -26.88
CA GLY A 315 -13.74 -23.64 -26.29
C GLY A 315 -14.92 -22.70 -26.51
N ASP A 316 -16.00 -22.91 -25.74
CA ASP A 316 -17.18 -22.05 -25.79
C ASP A 316 -16.90 -20.70 -25.11
N VAL A 317 -16.80 -19.66 -25.94
CA VAL A 317 -16.58 -18.27 -25.51
C VAL A 317 -17.82 -17.64 -24.86
N ASN A 318 -19.01 -18.24 -24.95
CA ASN A 318 -20.25 -17.69 -24.37
C ASN A 318 -20.56 -16.26 -24.82
N GLY A 319 -20.27 -15.98 -26.09
CA GLY A 319 -20.66 -14.74 -26.77
C GLY A 319 -22.18 -14.62 -26.85
N GLN A 320 -22.68 -13.39 -26.83
CA GLN A 320 -24.09 -13.11 -27.05
C GLN A 320 -24.27 -12.73 -28.53
N GLY A 321 -25.09 -13.47 -29.26
CA GLY A 321 -25.25 -13.30 -30.71
C GLY A 321 -24.48 -14.34 -31.51
N LYS A 322 -24.03 -13.98 -32.72
CA LYS A 322 -23.27 -14.85 -33.63
C LYS A 322 -21.80 -14.47 -33.72
N ARG A 323 -21.42 -13.27 -33.25
CA ARG A 323 -20.05 -12.77 -33.37
C ARG A 323 -19.55 -12.15 -32.07
N VAL A 324 -18.23 -12.10 -31.92
CA VAL A 324 -17.56 -11.46 -30.78
C VAL A 324 -16.27 -10.80 -31.22
N VAL A 325 -15.88 -9.72 -30.53
CA VAL A 325 -14.52 -9.18 -30.65
C VAL A 325 -13.54 -10.18 -30.03
N ASN A 326 -12.58 -10.66 -30.82
CA ASN A 326 -11.62 -11.66 -30.37
C ASN A 326 -10.23 -11.36 -30.94
N SER A 327 -9.39 -10.70 -30.15
CA SER A 327 -8.03 -10.30 -30.53
C SER A 327 -7.10 -11.47 -30.86
N HIS A 328 -7.39 -12.68 -30.39
CA HIS A 328 -6.55 -13.84 -30.69
C HIS A 328 -7.02 -14.55 -31.97
N ALA A 329 -8.32 -14.76 -32.13
CA ALA A 329 -8.84 -15.48 -33.30
C ALA A 329 -8.59 -14.71 -34.60
N THR A 330 -8.68 -13.37 -34.56
CA THR A 330 -8.48 -12.51 -35.73
C THR A 330 -7.04 -12.09 -35.97
N ALA A 331 -6.13 -12.32 -35.01
CA ALA A 331 -4.73 -11.95 -35.16
C ALA A 331 -4.06 -12.74 -36.30
N PRO A 332 -3.10 -12.11 -37.02
CA PRO A 332 -2.29 -12.82 -38.00
C PRO A 332 -1.39 -13.85 -37.30
N GLY A 333 -1.15 -14.98 -37.97
CA GLY A 333 -0.31 -16.05 -37.44
C GLY A 333 -0.87 -17.43 -37.76
N SER A 334 0.04 -18.39 -37.85
CA SER A 334 -0.25 -19.79 -38.16
C SER A 334 -0.36 -20.67 -36.92
N ASP A 335 0.17 -20.20 -35.78
CA ASP A 335 0.10 -20.89 -34.49
C ASP A 335 -0.33 -19.95 -33.34
N VAL A 336 -0.58 -20.54 -32.17
CA VAL A 336 -1.03 -19.84 -30.96
C VAL A 336 -0.02 -18.77 -30.51
N ARG A 337 1.28 -19.05 -30.63
CA ARG A 337 2.33 -18.16 -30.14
C ARG A 337 2.47 -16.93 -31.02
N GLU A 338 2.38 -17.08 -32.32
CA GLU A 338 2.39 -15.97 -33.27
C GLU A 338 1.19 -15.05 -33.02
N LYS A 339 0.00 -15.65 -32.81
CA LYS A 339 -1.23 -14.91 -32.51
C LYS A 339 -1.19 -14.19 -31.16
N ASP A 340 -0.62 -14.80 -30.13
CA ASP A 340 -0.41 -14.17 -28.81
C ASP A 340 0.60 -13.01 -28.86
N GLY A 341 1.44 -12.95 -29.90
CA GLY A 341 2.37 -11.85 -30.13
C GLY A 341 1.73 -10.60 -30.74
N ALA A 342 0.48 -10.66 -31.22
CA ALA A 342 -0.19 -9.53 -31.81
C ALA A 342 -0.60 -8.49 -30.75
N VAL A 343 -0.37 -7.22 -31.06
CA VAL A 343 -0.66 -6.07 -30.17
C VAL A 343 -1.49 -5.03 -30.91
N GLY A 344 -2.34 -4.32 -30.20
CA GLY A 344 -3.21 -3.32 -30.82
C GLY A 344 -4.32 -2.82 -29.89
N SER A 345 -5.10 -1.87 -30.39
CA SER A 345 -6.24 -1.27 -29.72
C SER A 345 -7.48 -1.31 -30.62
N LEU A 346 -8.65 -1.32 -30.01
CA LEU A 346 -9.93 -1.14 -30.69
C LEU A 346 -10.67 0.01 -29.98
N LEU A 347 -10.62 1.19 -30.57
CA LEU A 347 -11.13 2.44 -29.98
C LEU A 347 -12.54 2.73 -30.49
N SER A 348 -13.50 2.93 -29.58
CA SER A 348 -14.87 3.27 -29.96
C SER A 348 -15.02 4.74 -30.38
N ARG A 349 -16.15 5.07 -30.99
CA ARG A 349 -16.66 6.45 -31.00
C ARG A 349 -16.86 6.98 -29.57
N GLU A 350 -16.81 8.30 -29.43
CA GLU A 350 -17.22 8.98 -28.20
C GLU A 350 -18.72 8.82 -27.95
N PHE A 351 -19.13 8.81 -26.68
CA PHE A 351 -20.53 8.72 -26.29
C PHE A 351 -20.80 9.35 -24.92
N ALA A 352 -22.04 9.78 -24.71
CA ALA A 352 -22.50 10.27 -23.42
C ALA A 352 -22.85 9.10 -22.49
N ILE A 353 -22.38 9.15 -21.24
CA ILE A 353 -22.78 8.19 -20.21
C ILE A 353 -24.16 8.60 -19.68
N GLU A 354 -25.21 8.05 -20.27
CA GLU A 354 -26.60 8.37 -19.91
C GLU A 354 -27.18 7.50 -18.77
N ARG A 355 -26.42 6.49 -18.33
CA ARG A 355 -26.82 5.50 -17.32
C ARG A 355 -25.68 5.28 -16.34
N SER A 356 -26.00 4.86 -15.12
CA SER A 356 -25.01 4.59 -14.08
C SER A 356 -24.10 3.39 -14.37
N PHE A 357 -24.44 2.57 -15.37
CA PHE A 357 -23.70 1.36 -15.73
C PHE A 357 -23.48 1.26 -17.23
N ILE A 358 -22.27 0.84 -17.59
CA ILE A 358 -21.92 0.30 -18.89
C ILE A 358 -21.70 -1.20 -18.66
N ALA A 359 -22.40 -2.03 -19.42
CA ALA A 359 -22.31 -3.48 -19.31
C ALA A 359 -21.67 -4.05 -20.57
N PHE A 360 -20.73 -4.97 -20.38
CA PHE A 360 -20.12 -5.76 -21.44
C PHE A 360 -19.77 -7.12 -20.87
N ARG A 361 -19.75 -8.13 -21.74
CA ARG A 361 -19.20 -9.44 -21.40
C ARG A 361 -17.72 -9.45 -21.73
N ILE A 362 -16.89 -9.97 -20.83
CA ILE A 362 -15.44 -10.05 -21.06
C ILE A 362 -14.92 -11.45 -20.75
N GLY A 363 -14.10 -11.98 -21.67
CA GLY A 363 -13.33 -13.21 -21.50
C GLY A 363 -11.83 -12.92 -21.61
N GLY A 364 -11.01 -13.97 -21.59
CA GLY A 364 -9.56 -13.91 -21.75
C GLY A 364 -8.78 -13.79 -20.44
N GLY A 365 -7.51 -13.43 -20.57
CA GLY A 365 -6.55 -13.36 -19.48
C GLY A 365 -6.80 -12.21 -18.50
N ARG A 366 -6.42 -12.44 -17.24
CA ARG A 366 -6.41 -11.43 -16.18
C ARG A 366 -5.07 -10.68 -16.21
N HIS A 367 -4.93 -9.82 -17.20
CA HIS A 367 -3.76 -8.97 -17.36
C HIS A 367 -4.01 -7.65 -16.64
N ASP A 368 -3.99 -7.68 -15.30
CA ASP A 368 -4.00 -6.47 -14.47
C ASP A 368 -2.68 -5.73 -14.73
N ALA A 369 -2.59 -4.99 -15.85
CA ALA A 369 -1.55 -4.00 -16.03
C ALA A 369 -1.74 -3.01 -14.87
N GLY A 370 -0.67 -2.72 -14.13
CA GLY A 370 -0.67 -1.73 -13.07
C GLY A 370 -0.91 -0.33 -13.63
N ILE A 371 -2.11 -0.08 -14.14
CA ILE A 371 -2.58 1.19 -14.63
C ILE A 371 -2.75 2.06 -13.39
N ALA A 372 -1.86 3.03 -13.24
CA ALA A 372 -2.06 4.09 -12.27
C ALA A 372 -3.41 4.77 -12.58
N PRO A 373 -4.25 5.04 -11.56
CA PRO A 373 -5.43 5.87 -11.76
C PRO A 373 -5.04 7.18 -12.48
N ASN A 374 -5.82 7.60 -13.48
CA ASN A 374 -5.58 8.80 -14.30
C ASN A 374 -4.38 8.75 -15.26
N ALA A 375 -3.82 7.57 -15.54
CA ALA A 375 -2.86 7.43 -16.64
C ALA A 375 -3.49 7.87 -17.98
N SER A 376 -2.79 8.74 -18.70
CA SER A 376 -3.12 9.09 -20.08
C SER A 376 -2.73 7.92 -20.99
N VAL A 377 -3.64 7.51 -21.86
CA VAL A 377 -3.37 6.45 -22.85
C VAL A 377 -2.28 6.88 -23.84
N GLU A 378 -2.18 8.19 -24.13
CA GLU A 378 -1.21 8.72 -25.08
C GLU A 378 0.22 8.68 -24.52
N THR A 379 0.40 9.02 -23.25
CA THR A 379 1.74 9.14 -22.64
C THR A 379 2.16 7.89 -21.89
N ASN A 380 1.21 7.06 -21.45
CA ASN A 380 1.49 5.84 -20.69
C ASN A 380 0.41 4.77 -20.97
N PRO A 381 0.47 4.11 -22.14
CA PRO A 381 -0.52 3.12 -22.52
C PRO A 381 -0.54 1.92 -21.57
N PRO A 382 -1.70 1.29 -21.34
CA PRO A 382 -1.82 0.08 -20.53
C PRO A 382 -0.88 -1.03 -21.02
N ALA A 383 -0.07 -1.59 -20.13
CA ALA A 383 0.83 -2.69 -20.46
C ALA A 383 0.15 -4.07 -20.60
N GLY A 384 -1.19 -4.13 -20.63
CA GLY A 384 -1.94 -5.39 -20.54
C GLY A 384 -3.29 -5.31 -21.23
N THR A 385 -3.87 -6.48 -21.52
CA THR A 385 -5.11 -6.61 -22.27
C THR A 385 -6.32 -6.37 -21.37
N GLY A 386 -7.18 -5.41 -21.74
CA GLY A 386 -8.42 -5.12 -21.03
C GLY A 386 -9.32 -4.15 -21.78
N ILE A 387 -10.47 -3.84 -21.17
CA ILE A 387 -11.39 -2.80 -21.61
C ILE A 387 -11.18 -1.59 -20.70
N HIS A 388 -10.95 -0.43 -21.30
CA HIS A 388 -10.67 0.82 -20.60
C HIS A 388 -11.73 1.87 -20.93
N LEU A 389 -12.30 2.51 -19.90
CA LEU A 389 -13.17 3.66 -20.06
C LEU A 389 -12.33 4.93 -19.98
N LEU A 390 -12.42 5.75 -21.03
CA LEU A 390 -11.71 7.02 -21.12
C LEU A 390 -12.67 8.18 -20.88
N VAL A 391 -12.24 9.15 -20.08
CA VAL A 391 -12.87 10.46 -19.93
C VAL A 391 -11.77 11.50 -20.07
N ASP A 392 -11.92 12.43 -21.02
CA ASP A 392 -10.91 13.44 -21.35
C ASP A 392 -9.52 12.84 -21.61
N GLY A 393 -9.47 11.71 -22.32
CA GLY A 393 -8.23 10.98 -22.66
C GLY A 393 -7.60 10.19 -21.50
N LYS A 394 -8.18 10.24 -20.29
CA LYS A 394 -7.66 9.55 -19.10
C LYS A 394 -8.45 8.29 -18.80
N ILE A 395 -7.75 7.23 -18.40
CA ILE A 395 -8.39 6.00 -17.94
C ILE A 395 -9.03 6.24 -16.57
N VAL A 396 -10.37 6.23 -16.53
CA VAL A 396 -11.14 6.38 -15.28
C VAL A 396 -11.63 5.04 -14.73
N ARG A 397 -11.69 4.00 -15.58
CA ARG A 397 -12.05 2.64 -15.18
C ARG A 397 -11.46 1.62 -16.13
N SER A 398 -11.13 0.44 -15.62
CA SER A 398 -10.62 -0.70 -16.41
C SER A 398 -11.26 -2.00 -15.96
N SER A 399 -11.38 -2.95 -16.89
CA SER A 399 -11.77 -4.34 -16.61
C SER A 399 -10.93 -5.30 -17.43
N THR A 400 -10.59 -6.44 -16.84
CA THR A 400 -9.81 -7.52 -17.47
C THR A 400 -10.62 -8.82 -17.46
N GLY A 401 -10.16 -9.82 -18.20
CA GLY A 401 -10.74 -11.15 -18.18
C GLY A 401 -10.44 -11.90 -16.86
N HIS A 402 -11.00 -13.10 -16.72
CA HIS A 402 -10.85 -13.93 -15.52
C HIS A 402 -9.99 -15.19 -15.76
N ASN A 403 -8.98 -15.09 -16.62
CA ASN A 403 -8.18 -16.23 -17.10
C ASN A 403 -9.06 -17.34 -17.71
N ALA A 404 -10.09 -16.94 -18.45
CA ALA A 404 -11.04 -17.86 -19.06
C ALA A 404 -11.58 -17.27 -20.37
N ASN A 405 -11.53 -18.03 -21.46
CA ASN A 405 -12.07 -17.59 -22.76
C ASN A 405 -13.57 -17.32 -22.72
N ARG A 406 -14.29 -17.97 -21.79
CA ARG A 406 -15.72 -17.79 -21.58
C ARG A 406 -16.03 -16.40 -21.03
N MET A 407 -16.74 -15.59 -21.80
CA MET A 407 -17.16 -14.24 -21.43
C MET A 407 -18.28 -14.28 -20.37
N ARG A 408 -18.30 -13.30 -19.45
CA ARG A 408 -19.31 -13.18 -18.38
C ARG A 408 -19.75 -11.75 -18.16
#